data_AF-A0A2U1RZ56-F1
#
_entry.id   AF-A0A2U1RZ56-F1
#
_cell.length_a   1.000
_cell.length_b   1.000
_cell.length_c   1.000
_cell.angle_alpha   90.00
_cell.angle_beta   90.00
_cell.angle_gamma   90.00
#
_symmetry.space_group_name_H-M   'P 1'
#
loop_
_entity.id
_entity.type
_entity.pdbx_description
1 polymer ?
#
loop_
_entity_poly.entity_id
_entity_poly.type
_entity_poly.pdbx_seq_one_letter_code
_entity_poly.pdbx_strand_id
1 'polypeptide(L)'
;SRQGEIDFAHVSFSYPGSEQPILSDVSLHIKPGETVALVGENGAGKTTLVKLIARLYDPDEGRISLDGVDIRELPLSDLHSQLASVLQGFGRYEATAADNIAYGNWRRLLDDQSQVEEIAGAANVQAMIEGMPQAYETVLGKMFGGHDLSAGQWQQLAVARAFARDACVLILDEPTASLDARAEHAIFSRF
;
A
#
# COMPACT_ATOMS: atom_id res chain seq x y z
N SER A 1 -1.02 -8.79 17.36
CA SER A 1 -1.01 -7.87 16.20
C SER A 1 -2.32 -7.10 16.21
N ARG A 2 -2.38 -5.98 15.48
CA ARG A 2 -3.65 -5.31 15.19
C ARG A 2 -4.49 -6.16 14.23
N GLN A 3 -5.82 -6.00 14.29
CA GLN A 3 -6.75 -6.71 13.42
C GLN A 3 -6.99 -5.95 12.11
N GLY A 4 -6.86 -4.63 12.12
CA GLY A 4 -7.02 -3.79 10.94
C GLY A 4 -8.43 -3.22 10.76
N GLU A 5 -9.23 -3.17 11.83
CA GLU A 5 -10.52 -2.50 11.79
C GLU A 5 -10.33 -0.99 11.64
N ILE A 6 -10.95 -0.37 10.64
CA ILE A 6 -10.92 1.08 10.42
C ILE A 6 -12.33 1.65 10.60
N ASP A 7 -12.46 2.66 11.45
CA ASP A 7 -13.72 3.37 11.66
C ASP A 7 -13.53 4.88 11.51
N PHE A 8 -14.26 5.47 10.57
CA PHE A 8 -14.49 6.90 10.45
C PHE A 8 -15.83 7.20 11.10
N ALA A 9 -15.84 8.06 12.09
CA ALA A 9 -17.05 8.52 12.76
C ALA A 9 -17.21 10.04 12.58
N HIS A 10 -18.18 10.43 11.76
CA HIS A 10 -18.57 11.82 11.52
C HIS A 10 -17.40 12.74 11.10
N VAL A 11 -16.58 12.26 10.16
CA VAL A 11 -15.33 12.94 9.77
C VAL A 11 -15.60 14.06 8.77
N SER A 12 -15.20 15.27 9.13
CA SER A 12 -15.14 16.43 8.25
C SER A 12 -13.71 16.93 8.11
N PHE A 13 -13.32 17.40 6.92
CA PHE A 13 -11.96 17.88 6.67
C PHE A 13 -11.90 18.90 5.54
N SER A 14 -11.06 19.91 5.72
CA SER A 14 -10.70 20.96 4.76
C SER A 14 -9.18 21.04 4.61
N TYR A 15 -8.69 21.18 3.38
CA TYR A 15 -7.26 21.46 3.19
C TYR A 15 -6.89 22.84 3.73
N PRO A 16 -5.67 23.05 4.25
CA PRO A 16 -5.21 24.38 4.68
C PRO A 16 -5.39 25.42 3.57
N GLY A 17 -6.11 26.50 3.87
CA GLY A 17 -6.40 27.58 2.92
C GLY A 17 -7.60 27.33 1.99
N SER A 18 -8.32 26.21 2.13
CA SER A 18 -9.61 26.00 1.47
C SER A 18 -10.74 26.63 2.30
N GLU A 19 -11.65 27.35 1.64
CA GLU A 19 -12.89 27.85 2.26
C GLU A 19 -13.98 26.78 2.34
N GLN A 20 -13.85 25.70 1.56
CA GLN A 20 -14.84 24.62 1.54
C GLN A 20 -14.25 23.28 2.00
N PRO A 21 -15.03 22.50 2.77
CA PRO A 21 -14.64 21.16 3.17
C PRO A 21 -14.58 20.23 1.95
N ILE A 22 -13.54 19.39 1.92
CA ILE A 22 -13.41 18.33 0.92
C ILE A 22 -14.14 17.05 1.37
N LEU A 23 -14.31 16.87 2.67
CA LEU A 23 -15.13 15.82 3.29
C LEU A 23 -16.07 16.46 4.32
N SER A 24 -17.32 16.00 4.38
CA SER A 24 -18.33 16.51 5.31
C SER A 24 -19.12 15.36 5.89
N ASP A 25 -19.07 15.20 7.22
CA ASP A 25 -19.80 14.19 8.00
C ASP A 25 -19.68 12.76 7.45
N VAL A 26 -18.46 12.36 7.09
CA VAL A 26 -18.21 11.02 6.51
C VAL A 26 -18.11 9.97 7.61
N SER A 27 -18.94 8.94 7.50
CA SER A 27 -18.84 7.74 8.33
C SER A 27 -18.62 6.50 7.47
N LEU A 28 -17.63 5.68 7.84
CA LEU A 28 -17.20 4.49 7.11
C LEU A 28 -16.62 3.49 8.11
N HIS A 29 -17.13 2.27 8.10
CA HIS A 29 -16.63 1.18 8.91
C HIS A 29 -16.10 0.08 7.98
N ILE A 30 -14.84 -0.30 8.16
CA ILE A 30 -14.15 -1.37 7.42
C ILE A 30 -13.73 -2.42 8.43
N LYS A 31 -14.27 -3.62 8.29
CA LYS A 31 -13.96 -4.74 9.19
C LYS A 31 -12.60 -5.36 8.86
N PRO A 32 -11.95 -6.05 9.82
CA PRO A 32 -10.80 -6.89 9.52
C PRO A 32 -11.13 -7.89 8.40
N GLY A 33 -10.26 -8.01 7.38
CA GLY A 33 -10.50 -8.88 6.22
C GLY A 33 -11.45 -8.31 5.16
N GLU A 34 -12.01 -7.11 5.37
CA GLU A 34 -12.96 -6.53 4.43
C GLU A 34 -12.24 -5.72 3.35
N THR A 35 -12.57 -6.00 2.10
CA THR A 35 -12.14 -5.19 0.96
C THR A 35 -13.22 -4.16 0.63
N VAL A 36 -12.87 -2.87 0.72
CA VAL A 36 -13.75 -1.76 0.35
C VAL A 36 -13.19 -1.01 -0.85
N ALA A 37 -14.00 -0.86 -1.90
CA ALA A 37 -13.67 -0.04 -3.06
C ALA A 37 -14.34 1.34 -2.94
N LEU A 38 -13.53 2.40 -2.87
CA LEU A 38 -14.02 3.78 -2.88
C LEU A 38 -14.20 4.26 -4.33
N VAL A 39 -15.45 4.46 -4.73
CA VAL A 39 -15.82 4.93 -6.08
C VAL A 39 -16.49 6.30 -6.02
N GLY A 40 -16.22 7.14 -7.02
CA GLY A 40 -16.75 8.49 -7.13
C GLY A 40 -16.00 9.31 -8.18
N GLU A 41 -16.49 10.50 -8.47
CA GLU A 41 -15.88 11.40 -9.45
C GLU A 41 -14.47 11.86 -9.04
N ASN A 42 -13.70 12.35 -10.01
CA ASN A 42 -12.41 12.97 -9.73
C ASN A 42 -12.61 14.19 -8.83
N GLY A 43 -11.82 14.28 -7.75
CA GLY A 43 -11.99 15.33 -6.74
C GLY A 43 -13.02 15.02 -5.64
N ALA A 44 -13.72 13.88 -5.67
CA ALA A 44 -14.68 13.49 -4.62
C ALA A 44 -14.07 13.15 -3.23
N GLY A 45 -12.79 13.46 -2.99
CA GLY A 45 -12.16 13.24 -1.69
C GLY A 45 -11.64 11.81 -1.40
N LYS A 46 -11.65 10.90 -2.38
CA LYS A 46 -11.15 9.51 -2.22
C LYS A 46 -9.71 9.45 -1.68
N THR A 47 -8.79 10.14 -2.35
CA THR A 47 -7.39 10.25 -1.92
C THR A 47 -7.26 10.99 -0.58
N THR A 48 -8.20 11.87 -0.24
CA THR A 48 -8.23 12.52 1.07
C THR A 48 -8.51 11.52 2.19
N LEU A 49 -9.43 10.57 2.01
CA LEU A 49 -9.66 9.51 2.99
C LEU A 49 -8.39 8.70 3.26
N VAL A 50 -7.64 8.35 2.21
CA VAL A 50 -6.34 7.67 2.32
C VAL A 50 -5.33 8.50 3.13
N LYS A 51 -5.22 9.80 2.83
CA LYS A 51 -4.32 10.71 3.54
C LYS A 51 -4.66 10.86 5.02
N LEU A 52 -5.95 10.84 5.36
CA LEU A 52 -6.42 10.92 6.74
C LEU A 52 -6.13 9.63 7.52
N ILE A 53 -6.36 8.44 6.96
CA ILE A 53 -5.99 7.16 7.60
C ILE A 53 -4.48 7.09 7.84
N ALA A 54 -3.69 7.55 6.87
CA ALA A 54 -2.23 7.63 6.98
C ALA A 54 -1.74 8.75 7.92
N ARG A 55 -2.67 9.53 8.51
CA ARG A 55 -2.40 10.68 9.37
C ARG A 55 -1.38 11.66 8.77
N LEU A 56 -1.50 11.89 7.47
CA LEU A 56 -0.81 12.99 6.77
C LEU A 56 -1.50 14.33 7.05
N TYR A 57 -2.79 14.25 7.41
CA TYR A 57 -3.59 15.32 7.98
C TYR A 57 -4.43 14.72 9.13
N ASP A 58 -4.78 15.55 10.09
CA ASP A 58 -5.81 15.22 11.08
C ASP A 58 -7.17 15.76 10.60
N PRO A 59 -8.29 15.10 10.90
CA PRO A 59 -9.61 15.62 10.55
C PRO A 59 -9.96 16.87 11.37
N ASP A 60 -10.77 17.76 10.81
CA ASP A 60 -11.26 18.97 11.50
C ASP A 60 -12.30 18.59 12.57
N GLU A 61 -13.18 17.64 12.22
CA GLU A 61 -14.23 17.11 13.09
C GLU A 61 -14.29 15.58 13.00
N GLY A 62 -14.87 14.97 14.03
CA GLY A 62 -15.01 13.51 14.12
C GLY A 62 -13.74 12.82 14.59
N ARG A 63 -13.66 11.50 14.32
CA ARG A 63 -12.50 10.67 14.64
C ARG A 63 -12.30 9.58 13.61
N ILE A 64 -11.05 9.15 13.48
CA ILE A 64 -10.65 7.96 12.74
C ILE A 64 -9.95 7.03 13.73
N SER A 65 -10.35 5.76 13.77
CA SER A 65 -9.74 4.79 14.67
C SER A 65 -9.24 3.55 13.94
N LEU A 66 -8.22 2.93 14.53
CA LEU A 66 -7.66 1.65 14.13
C LEU A 66 -7.79 0.69 15.32
N ASP A 67 -8.58 -0.38 15.16
CA ASP A 67 -8.99 -1.30 16.23
C ASP A 67 -9.59 -0.58 17.45
N GLY A 68 -10.44 0.43 17.19
CA GLY A 68 -11.12 1.22 18.21
C GLY A 68 -10.25 2.26 18.93
N VAL A 69 -8.96 2.34 18.63
CA VAL A 69 -8.06 3.39 19.16
C VAL A 69 -7.97 4.54 18.16
N ASP A 70 -8.24 5.77 18.60
CA ASP A 70 -8.09 6.95 17.75
C ASP A 70 -6.65 7.03 17.21
N ILE A 71 -6.50 7.20 15.90
CA ILE A 71 -5.18 7.23 15.25
C ILE A 71 -4.30 8.38 15.76
N ARG A 72 -4.90 9.41 16.39
CA ARG A 72 -4.18 10.53 17.01
C ARG A 72 -3.43 10.13 18.28
N GLU A 73 -3.90 9.10 18.97
CA GLU A 73 -3.30 8.56 20.20
C GLU A 73 -2.13 7.61 19.92
N LEU A 74 -1.99 7.17 18.69
CA LEU A 74 -0.93 6.27 18.27
C LEU A 74 0.36 7.01 17.90
N PRO A 75 1.55 6.50 18.27
CA PRO A 75 2.78 6.93 17.65
C PRO A 75 2.70 6.74 16.12
N LEU A 76 3.17 7.74 15.36
CA LEU A 76 3.12 7.68 13.89
C LEU A 76 3.86 6.45 13.34
N SER A 77 4.98 6.06 13.95
CA SER A 77 5.71 4.84 13.60
C SER A 77 4.83 3.59 13.70
N ASP A 78 4.01 3.52 14.75
CA ASP A 78 3.17 2.36 15.04
C ASP A 78 2.00 2.35 14.09
N LEU A 79 1.32 3.48 13.88
CA LEU A 79 0.27 3.61 12.86
C LEU A 79 0.80 3.22 11.47
N HIS A 80 1.91 3.82 11.02
CA HIS A 80 2.47 3.56 9.70
C HIS A 80 2.97 2.12 9.55
N SER A 81 3.42 1.46 10.62
CA SER A 81 3.77 0.03 10.57
C SER A 81 2.57 -0.87 10.23
N GLN A 82 1.36 -0.44 10.57
CA GLN A 82 0.12 -1.18 10.31
C GLN A 82 -0.49 -0.91 8.93
N LEU A 83 0.02 0.08 8.19
CA LEU A 83 -0.49 0.46 6.88
C LEU A 83 0.51 0.08 5.79
N ALA A 84 0.10 -0.65 4.77
CA ALA A 84 0.80 -0.77 3.50
C ALA A 84 0.05 0.03 2.43
N SER A 85 0.77 0.62 1.48
CA SER A 85 0.14 1.42 0.44
C SER A 85 0.85 1.27 -0.90
N VAL A 86 0.07 1.15 -1.97
CA VAL A 86 0.52 1.27 -3.36
C VAL A 86 -0.17 2.50 -3.94
N LEU A 87 0.58 3.59 -4.10
CA LEU A 87 0.09 4.88 -4.60
C LEU A 87 0.40 5.07 -6.09
N GLN A 88 -0.30 6.01 -6.73
CA GLN A 88 0.02 6.46 -8.08
C GLN A 88 1.51 6.85 -8.21
N GLY A 89 2.19 6.25 -9.19
CA GLY A 89 3.60 6.54 -9.45
C GLY A 89 4.61 5.81 -8.55
N PHE A 90 4.22 4.67 -7.96
CA PHE A 90 5.06 3.77 -7.16
C PHE A 90 6.58 3.87 -7.43
N GLY A 91 7.37 3.85 -6.36
CA GLY A 91 8.84 3.97 -6.44
C GLY A 91 9.45 2.95 -7.40
N ARG A 92 10.28 3.44 -8.33
CA ARG A 92 11.13 2.60 -9.18
C ARG A 92 12.52 2.66 -8.61
N TYR A 93 12.92 1.59 -7.94
CA TYR A 93 14.21 1.52 -7.27
C TYR A 93 15.19 0.77 -8.16
N GLU A 94 16.28 1.43 -8.47
CA GLU A 94 17.37 0.83 -9.24
C GLU A 94 18.25 -0.02 -8.33
N ALA A 95 17.75 -1.22 -8.06
CA ALA A 95 18.35 -2.22 -7.20
C ALA A 95 18.02 -3.59 -7.77
N THR A 96 18.50 -4.67 -7.15
CA THR A 96 18.11 -6.02 -7.56
C THR A 96 16.60 -6.23 -7.39
N ALA A 97 16.05 -7.25 -8.05
CA ALA A 97 14.65 -7.63 -7.84
C ALA A 97 14.41 -8.09 -6.39
N ALA A 98 15.38 -8.78 -5.76
CA ALA A 98 15.36 -9.12 -4.34
C ALA A 98 15.31 -7.89 -3.45
N ASP A 99 16.24 -6.95 -3.64
CA ASP A 99 16.30 -5.71 -2.86
C ASP A 99 15.00 -4.92 -3.00
N ASN A 100 14.47 -4.84 -4.22
CA ASN A 100 13.18 -4.19 -4.48
C ASN A 100 12.06 -4.75 -3.60
N ILE A 101 11.95 -6.07 -3.43
CA ILE A 101 10.97 -6.68 -2.53
C ILE A 101 11.34 -6.41 -1.08
N ALA A 102 12.60 -6.62 -0.72
CA ALA A 102 13.12 -6.47 0.63
C ALA A 102 12.94 -5.05 1.19
N TYR A 103 12.92 -4.01 0.34
CA TYR A 103 12.62 -2.63 0.76
C TYR A 103 11.32 -2.50 1.56
N GLY A 104 10.33 -3.37 1.35
CA GLY A 104 9.09 -3.36 2.14
C GLY A 104 9.31 -3.67 3.62
N ASN A 105 10.35 -4.44 3.96
CA ASN A 105 10.78 -4.72 5.33
C ASN A 105 12.26 -5.13 5.39
N TRP A 106 13.15 -4.20 5.09
CA TRP A 106 14.58 -4.50 4.90
C TRP A 106 15.24 -5.16 6.11
N ARG A 107 14.80 -4.80 7.33
CA ARG A 107 15.33 -5.38 8.58
C ARG A 107 15.09 -6.89 8.68
N ARG A 108 14.03 -7.37 8.04
CA ARG A 108 13.61 -8.78 8.05
C ARG A 108 14.10 -9.53 6.82
N LEU A 109 14.22 -8.85 5.67
CA LEU A 109 14.32 -9.50 4.37
C LEU A 109 15.67 -9.36 3.66
N LEU A 110 16.55 -8.43 4.07
CA LEU A 110 17.78 -8.12 3.33
C LEU A 110 18.69 -9.34 3.13
N ASP A 111 18.75 -10.24 4.12
CA ASP A 111 19.60 -11.44 4.10
C ASP A 111 18.80 -12.75 4.09
N ASP A 112 17.49 -12.70 3.78
CA ASP A 112 16.61 -13.87 3.76
C ASP A 112 15.93 -14.06 2.40
N GLN A 113 16.69 -14.66 1.48
CA GLN A 113 16.23 -14.98 0.13
C GLN A 113 14.97 -15.86 0.12
N SER A 114 14.82 -16.76 1.08
CA SER A 114 13.68 -17.67 1.14
C SER A 114 12.37 -16.93 1.41
N GLN A 115 12.40 -15.92 2.29
CA GLN A 115 11.25 -15.07 2.54
C GLN A 115 10.96 -14.11 1.39
N VAL A 116 12.00 -13.62 0.71
CA VAL A 116 11.83 -12.82 -0.52
C VAL A 116 11.08 -13.61 -1.59
N GLU A 117 11.45 -14.88 -1.79
CA GLU A 117 10.76 -15.80 -2.71
C GLU A 117 9.32 -16.10 -2.29
N GLU A 118 9.07 -16.31 -0.99
CA GLU A 118 7.72 -16.49 -0.44
C GLU A 118 6.83 -15.27 -0.74
N ILE A 119 7.35 -14.06 -0.51
CA ILE A 119 6.64 -12.80 -0.81
C ILE A 119 6.41 -12.66 -2.32
N ALA A 120 7.40 -12.99 -3.15
CA ALA A 120 7.27 -12.95 -4.60
C ALA A 120 6.17 -13.90 -5.11
N GLY A 121 6.06 -15.10 -4.51
CA GLY A 121 4.99 -16.04 -4.77
C GLY A 121 3.62 -15.50 -4.33
N ALA A 122 3.53 -14.99 -3.10
CA ALA A 122 2.29 -14.42 -2.56
C ALA A 122 1.79 -13.21 -3.34
N ALA A 123 2.69 -12.38 -3.87
CA ALA A 123 2.35 -11.23 -4.69
C ALA A 123 2.17 -11.56 -6.19
N ASN A 124 2.27 -12.84 -6.59
CA ASN A 124 2.17 -13.31 -7.96
C ASN A 124 3.19 -12.64 -8.91
N VAL A 125 4.42 -12.40 -8.45
CA VAL A 125 5.53 -11.81 -9.24
C VAL A 125 6.69 -12.77 -9.50
N GLN A 126 6.69 -13.94 -8.86
CA GLN A 126 7.76 -14.94 -8.98
C GLN A 126 8.07 -15.29 -10.44
N ALA A 127 7.07 -15.66 -11.24
CA ALA A 127 7.28 -16.05 -12.65
C ALA A 127 7.85 -14.90 -13.51
N MET A 128 7.49 -13.65 -13.19
CA MET A 128 8.03 -12.47 -13.85
C MET A 128 9.53 -12.31 -13.51
N ILE A 129 9.89 -12.46 -12.24
CA ILE A 129 11.28 -12.36 -11.76
C ILE A 129 12.13 -13.50 -12.32
N GLU A 130 11.66 -14.75 -12.25
CA GLU A 130 12.36 -15.92 -12.77
C GLU A 130 12.60 -15.87 -14.28
N GLY A 131 11.78 -15.12 -15.02
CA GLY A 131 11.98 -14.86 -16.45
C GLY A 131 13.09 -13.86 -16.78
N MET A 132 13.68 -13.19 -15.78
CA MET A 132 14.76 -12.21 -15.97
C MET A 132 16.14 -12.89 -16.05
N PRO A 133 17.17 -12.25 -16.64
CA PRO A 133 18.47 -12.89 -16.89
C PRO A 133 19.18 -13.46 -15.66
N GLN A 134 19.00 -12.84 -14.49
CA GLN A 134 19.62 -13.25 -13.22
C GLN A 134 18.58 -13.46 -12.12
N ALA A 135 17.31 -13.67 -12.49
CA ALA A 135 16.19 -13.77 -11.58
C ALA A 135 16.21 -12.66 -10.50
N TYR A 136 16.24 -13.03 -9.22
CA TYR A 136 16.24 -12.12 -8.07
C TYR A 136 17.44 -11.17 -8.02
N GLU A 137 18.59 -11.57 -8.55
CA GLU A 137 19.82 -10.75 -8.62
C GLU A 137 19.82 -9.77 -9.80
N THR A 138 18.77 -9.80 -10.64
CA THR A 138 18.68 -8.88 -11.78
C THR A 138 18.58 -7.45 -11.28
N VAL A 139 19.58 -6.62 -11.60
CA VAL A 139 19.53 -5.17 -11.36
C VAL A 139 18.46 -4.55 -12.25
N LEU A 140 17.50 -3.87 -11.64
CA LEU A 140 16.38 -3.24 -12.32
C LEU A 140 16.67 -1.76 -12.66
N GLY A 141 16.10 -1.28 -13.77
CA GLY A 141 16.18 0.12 -14.17
C GLY A 141 17.34 0.44 -15.12
N LYS A 142 17.24 1.61 -15.79
CA LYS A 142 18.09 1.94 -16.95
C LYS A 142 19.36 2.70 -16.61
N MET A 143 19.43 3.40 -15.47
CA MET A 143 20.55 4.33 -15.21
C MET A 143 21.91 3.62 -15.22
N PHE A 144 21.94 2.36 -14.77
CA PHE A 144 23.14 1.53 -14.72
C PHE A 144 23.15 0.40 -15.76
N GLY A 145 22.27 0.47 -16.77
CA GLY A 145 22.17 -0.56 -17.81
C GLY A 145 21.51 -1.87 -17.35
N GLY A 146 20.67 -1.81 -16.30
CA GLY A 146 19.91 -2.95 -15.80
C GLY A 146 18.72 -3.34 -16.70
N HIS A 147 18.01 -4.38 -16.28
CA HIS A 147 16.78 -4.83 -16.93
C HIS A 147 15.65 -3.85 -16.62
N ASP A 148 15.08 -3.21 -17.64
CA ASP A 148 13.93 -2.34 -17.44
C ASP A 148 12.63 -3.14 -17.40
N LEU A 149 11.72 -2.71 -16.54
CA LEU A 149 10.38 -3.27 -16.43
C LEU A 149 9.37 -2.37 -17.12
N SER A 150 8.34 -2.98 -17.69
CA SER A 150 7.14 -2.23 -18.10
C SER A 150 6.49 -1.55 -16.88
N ALA A 151 5.66 -0.54 -17.14
CA ALA A 151 4.93 0.14 -16.06
C ALA A 151 4.09 -0.85 -15.22
N GLY A 152 3.46 -1.84 -15.84
CA GLY A 152 2.68 -2.86 -15.12
C GLY A 152 3.55 -3.78 -14.26
N GLN A 153 4.72 -4.22 -14.75
CA GLN A 153 5.66 -5.01 -13.96
C GLN A 153 6.22 -4.22 -12.76
N TRP A 154 6.50 -2.93 -12.94
CA TRP A 154 6.87 -2.08 -11.81
C TRP A 154 5.75 -1.93 -10.79
N GLN A 155 4.49 -1.89 -11.21
CA GLN A 155 3.33 -1.85 -10.32
C GLN A 155 3.18 -3.17 -9.54
N GLN A 156 3.34 -4.31 -10.22
CA GLN A 156 3.35 -5.63 -9.59
C GLN A 156 4.46 -5.74 -8.54
N LEU A 157 5.67 -5.22 -8.83
CA LEU A 157 6.76 -5.17 -7.87
C LEU A 157 6.47 -4.23 -6.67
N ALA A 158 5.72 -3.15 -6.90
CA ALA A 158 5.22 -2.29 -5.82
C ALA A 158 4.23 -3.00 -4.90
N VAL A 159 3.40 -3.88 -5.46
CA VAL A 159 2.50 -4.74 -4.68
C VAL A 159 3.31 -5.75 -3.88
N ALA A 160 4.35 -6.36 -4.45
CA ALA A 160 5.24 -7.24 -3.70
C ALA A 160 5.91 -6.54 -2.50
N ARG A 161 6.31 -5.26 -2.64
CA ARG A 161 6.77 -4.44 -1.50
C ARG A 161 5.69 -4.23 -0.44
N ALA A 162 4.44 -4.04 -0.84
CA ALA A 162 3.34 -3.91 0.10
C ALA A 162 3.11 -5.23 0.88
N PHE A 163 3.25 -6.39 0.22
CA PHE A 163 3.18 -7.72 0.84
C PHE A 163 4.36 -8.02 1.77
N ALA A 164 5.55 -7.49 1.44
CA ALA A 164 6.72 -7.56 2.32
C ALA A 164 6.51 -6.82 3.64
N ARG A 165 5.59 -5.85 3.67
CA ARG A 165 5.22 -5.13 4.89
C ARG A 165 4.31 -6.01 5.74
N ASP A 166 4.64 -6.11 7.03
CA ASP A 166 3.81 -6.79 8.03
C ASP A 166 2.70 -5.85 8.53
N ALA A 167 1.88 -5.37 7.60
CA ALA A 167 0.80 -4.42 7.82
C ALA A 167 -0.55 -5.14 7.85
N CYS A 168 -1.50 -4.65 8.66
CA CYS A 168 -2.86 -5.20 8.73
C CYS A 168 -3.86 -4.47 7.82
N VAL A 169 -3.47 -3.34 7.22
CA VAL A 169 -4.31 -2.59 6.27
C VAL A 169 -3.52 -2.32 5.00
N LEU A 170 -4.08 -2.68 3.85
CA LEU A 170 -3.53 -2.38 2.53
C LEU A 170 -4.37 -1.32 1.82
N ILE A 171 -3.73 -0.25 1.36
CA ILE A 171 -4.35 0.82 0.58
C ILE A 171 -3.84 0.75 -0.86
N LEU A 172 -4.75 0.69 -1.83
CA LEU A 172 -4.44 0.71 -3.25
C LEU A 172 -5.09 1.95 -3.88
N ASP A 173 -4.28 2.91 -4.31
CA ASP A 173 -4.78 4.13 -5.00
C ASP A 173 -4.63 3.95 -6.51
N GLU A 174 -5.77 3.92 -7.21
CA GLU A 174 -5.90 3.62 -8.64
C GLU A 174 -5.09 2.40 -9.14
N PRO A 175 -5.35 1.18 -8.64
CA PRO A 175 -4.64 -0.02 -9.13
C PRO A 175 -4.96 -0.38 -10.59
N THR A 176 -5.85 0.37 -11.24
CA THR A 176 -6.46 0.05 -12.54
C THR A 176 -5.49 0.13 -13.70
N ALA A 177 -4.82 -1.00 -13.97
CA ALA A 177 -4.54 -1.52 -15.32
C ALA A 177 -3.70 -2.81 -15.31
N SER A 178 -2.99 -3.14 -14.23
CA SER A 178 -1.94 -4.18 -14.29
C SER A 178 -1.93 -5.23 -13.17
N LEU A 179 -2.87 -5.16 -12.23
CA LEU A 179 -3.19 -6.31 -11.38
C LEU A 179 -4.04 -7.26 -12.20
N ASP A 180 -3.50 -8.45 -12.49
CA ASP A 180 -4.32 -9.52 -13.06
C ASP A 180 -5.26 -10.09 -11.98
N ALA A 181 -6.29 -10.82 -12.40
CA ALA A 181 -7.28 -11.42 -11.49
C ALA A 181 -6.64 -12.37 -10.44
N ARG A 182 -5.43 -12.89 -10.67
CA ARG A 182 -4.73 -13.76 -9.72
C ARG A 182 -4.04 -12.94 -8.63
N ALA A 183 -3.43 -11.82 -8.99
CA ALA A 183 -2.84 -10.88 -8.05
C ALA A 183 -3.94 -10.24 -7.17
N GLU A 184 -5.09 -9.89 -7.75
CA GLU A 184 -6.26 -9.44 -6.99
C GLU A 184 -6.73 -10.51 -5.98
N HIS A 185 -6.85 -11.76 -6.40
CA HIS A 185 -7.23 -12.85 -5.50
C HIS A 185 -6.22 -13.07 -4.36
N ALA A 186 -4.92 -12.94 -4.65
CA ALA A 186 -3.88 -13.07 -3.64
C ALA A 186 -3.93 -11.92 -2.61
N ILE A 187 -4.27 -10.70 -3.05
CA ILE A 187 -4.55 -9.56 -2.16
C ILE A 187 -5.76 -9.87 -1.26
N PHE A 188 -6.89 -10.28 -1.85
CA PHE A 188 -8.14 -10.52 -1.11
C PHE A 188 -8.09 -11.69 -0.13
N SER A 189 -7.16 -12.62 -0.29
CA SER A 189 -7.01 -13.78 0.61
C SER A 189 -6.04 -13.52 1.77
N ARG A 190 -5.21 -12.49 1.67
CA ARG A 190 -4.19 -12.17 2.67
C ARG A 190 -4.62 -11.06 3.64
N PHE A 191 -5.35 -10.06 3.16
CA PHE A 191 -5.74 -8.88 3.91
C PHE A 191 -7.20 -8.93 4.36
#